data_AF-A0A0H5RGL3-F1
#
_entry.id   AF-A0A0H5RGL3-F1
#
_cell.length_a   1.000
_cell.length_b   1.000
_cell.length_c   1.000
_cell.angle_alpha   90.00
_cell.angle_beta   90.00
_cell.angle_gamma   90.00
#
_symmetry.space_group_name_H-M   'P 1'
#
loop_
_entity.id
_entity.type
_entity.pdbx_description
1 polymer ?
#
loop_
_entity_poly.entity_id
_entity_poly.type
_entity_poly.pdbx_seq_one_letter_code
_entity_poly.pdbx_strand_id
1 'polypeptide(L)'
;LIAKYVLKKPNNEITDTDLEGYLKDLQEQTNKLCPQDIDEAIKKQIVKSLTIKNPAERVLAHFAKFDDFIEDNCLQHIFKEQKGIKRKIKYMRDGVRPATLHDMIEHAIKFGDEQKAEADEAKIFELSTTKAKQQHELHLLTEKPRHKDTGNYTSRLSE
;
A
#
# COMPACT_ATOMS: atom_id res chain seq x y z
N LEU A 1 33.33 9.99 23.79
CA LEU A 1 32.87 10.46 25.12
C LEU A 1 31.55 9.80 25.54
N ILE A 2 30.54 9.67 24.68
CA ILE A 2 29.25 9.01 24.99
C ILE A 2 29.41 7.48 25.16
N ALA A 3 30.23 6.83 24.34
CA ALA A 3 30.38 5.37 24.32
C ALA A 3 30.85 4.76 25.66
N LYS A 4 31.69 5.46 26.44
CA LYS A 4 32.11 5.02 27.79
C LYS A 4 30.94 4.84 28.75
N TYR A 5 29.96 5.75 28.70
CA TYR A 5 28.83 5.73 29.62
C TYR A 5 27.77 4.71 29.18
N VAL A 6 27.64 4.51 27.87
CA VAL A 6 26.68 3.61 27.26
C VAL A 6 27.12 2.15 27.35
N LEU A 7 28.36 1.85 26.95
CA LEU A 7 28.92 0.50 26.94
C LEU A 7 29.59 0.11 28.27
N LYS A 8 29.69 1.07 29.21
CA LYS A 8 30.36 0.91 30.51
C LYS A 8 31.80 0.39 30.40
N LYS A 9 32.48 0.71 29.30
CA LYS A 9 33.89 0.36 29.03
C LYS A 9 34.72 1.62 28.79
N PRO A 10 36.00 1.65 29.19
CA PRO A 10 36.86 2.78 28.87
C PRO A 10 37.14 2.81 27.34
N ASN A 11 37.29 4.01 26.76
CA ASN A 11 37.27 4.20 25.29
C ASN A 11 38.33 3.39 24.53
N ASN A 12 39.43 3.06 25.18
CA ASN A 12 40.55 2.26 24.68
C ASN A 12 40.29 0.75 24.67
N GLU A 13 39.19 0.29 25.27
CA GLU A 13 38.78 -1.12 25.32
C GLU A 13 37.47 -1.39 24.58
N ILE A 14 36.92 -0.37 23.91
CA ILE A 14 35.73 -0.51 23.07
C ILE A 14 36.15 -1.15 21.75
N THR A 15 35.59 -2.31 21.46
CA THR A 15 35.80 -3.03 20.20
C THR A 15 34.62 -2.82 19.26
N ASP A 16 34.82 -3.08 17.96
CA ASP A 16 33.73 -3.07 16.98
C ASP A 16 32.62 -4.04 17.36
N THR A 17 32.96 -5.19 17.95
CA THR A 17 32.00 -6.18 18.47
C THR A 17 31.10 -5.61 19.57
N ASP A 18 31.63 -4.74 20.45
CA ASP A 18 30.85 -4.09 21.50
C ASP A 18 29.86 -3.07 20.92
N LEU A 19 30.28 -2.37 19.86
CA LEU A 19 29.44 -1.41 19.14
C LEU A 19 28.32 -2.14 18.38
N GLU A 20 28.65 -3.23 17.68
CA GLU A 20 27.66 -4.06 16.98
C GLU A 20 26.64 -4.65 17.95
N GLY A 21 27.09 -5.17 19.10
CA GLY A 21 26.19 -5.70 20.13
C GLY A 21 25.23 -4.64 20.65
N TYR A 22 25.73 -3.44 20.93
CA TYR A 22 24.89 -2.34 21.41
C TYR A 22 23.91 -1.80 20.36
N LEU A 23 24.34 -1.71 19.10
CA LEU A 23 23.45 -1.33 17.99
C LEU A 23 22.34 -2.36 17.81
N LYS A 24 22.65 -3.64 17.98
CA LYS A 24 21.67 -4.73 17.92
C LYS A 24 20.68 -4.66 19.09
N ASP A 25 21.15 -4.43 20.32
CA ASP A 25 20.30 -4.23 21.48
C ASP A 25 19.39 -3.01 21.34
N LEU A 26 19.88 -1.91 20.77
CA LEU A 26 19.07 -0.73 20.46
C LEU A 26 18.00 -1.02 19.41
N GLN A 27 18.35 -1.77 18.35
CA GLN A 27 17.38 -2.20 17.35
C GLN A 27 16.29 -3.09 17.97
N GLU A 28 16.67 -4.03 18.84
CA GLU A 28 15.74 -4.90 19.56
C GLU A 28 14.85 -4.11 20.54
N GLN A 29 15.39 -3.08 21.21
CA GLN A 29 14.61 -2.21 22.12
C GLN A 29 13.66 -1.26 21.39
N THR A 30 14.01 -0.84 20.17
CA THR A 30 13.19 0.05 19.33
C THR A 30 12.10 -0.73 18.60
N ASN A 31 12.34 -2.02 18.29
CA ASN A 31 11.37 -2.96 17.72
C ASN A 31 10.24 -3.38 18.70
N LYS A 32 9.81 -2.50 19.61
CA LYS A 32 8.72 -2.72 20.56
C LYS A 32 7.31 -2.64 19.94
N LEU A 33 7.17 -2.64 18.62
CA LEU A 33 5.89 -2.92 18.00
C LEU A 33 5.69 -4.44 18.05
N CYS A 34 4.84 -4.92 18.97
CA CYS A 34 4.43 -6.32 18.91
C CYS A 34 3.81 -6.59 17.53
N PRO A 35 3.87 -7.81 16.99
CA PRO A 35 3.27 -8.13 15.69
C PRO A 35 1.79 -7.71 15.55
N GLN A 36 1.04 -7.70 16.65
CA GLN A 36 -0.34 -7.19 16.71
C GLN A 36 -0.43 -5.67 16.54
N ASP A 37 0.53 -4.92 17.07
CA ASP A 37 0.60 -3.46 16.93
C ASP A 37 0.97 -3.05 15.50
N ILE A 38 1.80 -3.86 14.81
CA ILE A 38 2.14 -3.66 13.40
C ILE A 38 0.90 -3.77 12.52
N ASP A 39 0.09 -4.81 12.72
CA ASP A 39 -1.12 -5.05 11.94
C ASP A 39 -2.14 -3.90 12.09
N GLU A 40 -2.30 -3.39 13.32
CA GLU A 40 -3.15 -2.24 13.58
C GLU A 40 -2.58 -0.93 13.01
N ALA A 41 -1.27 -0.71 13.16
CA ALA A 41 -0.59 0.47 12.66
C ALA A 41 -0.70 0.56 11.12
N ILE A 42 -0.49 -0.56 10.43
CA ILE A 42 -0.65 -0.67 8.98
C ILE A 42 -2.09 -0.34 8.57
N LYS A 43 -3.08 -0.93 9.23
CA LYS A 43 -4.50 -0.66 8.91
C LYS A 43 -4.92 0.79 9.17
N LYS A 44 -4.29 1.46 10.14
CA LYS A 44 -4.59 2.86 10.48
C LYS A 44 -3.88 3.85 9.56
N GLN A 45 -2.60 3.63 9.27
CA GLN A 45 -1.76 4.58 8.51
C GLN A 45 -1.82 4.34 6.99
N ILE A 46 -1.97 3.08 6.56
CA ILE A 46 -1.92 2.68 5.15
C ILE A 46 -3.35 2.49 4.62
N VAL A 47 -4.21 3.46 4.89
CA VAL A 47 -5.48 3.61 4.19
C VAL A 47 -5.26 4.56 3.01
N LYS A 48 -5.60 4.10 1.81
CA LYS A 48 -5.42 4.85 0.56
C LYS A 48 -6.14 6.20 0.62
N SER A 49 -5.42 7.29 0.34
CA SER A 49 -5.99 8.63 0.21
C SER A 49 -6.73 8.77 -1.13
N LEU A 50 -7.99 9.20 -1.10
CA LEU A 50 -8.81 9.49 -2.29
C LEU A 50 -8.56 10.89 -2.87
N THR A 51 -7.66 11.69 -2.28
CA THR A 51 -7.39 13.06 -2.70
C THR A 51 -6.67 13.14 -4.06
N ILE A 52 -5.93 12.09 -4.44
CA ILE A 52 -5.23 12.02 -5.74
C ILE A 52 -6.21 11.61 -6.84
N LYS A 53 -6.35 12.46 -7.87
CA LYS A 53 -7.31 12.27 -8.97
C LYS A 53 -6.87 11.21 -9.97
N ASN A 54 -5.58 11.16 -10.31
CA ASN A 54 -5.07 10.18 -11.27
C ASN A 54 -5.07 8.78 -10.62
N PRO A 55 -5.78 7.79 -11.20
CA PRO A 55 -5.90 6.47 -10.60
C PRO A 55 -4.56 5.71 -10.48
N ALA A 56 -3.64 5.90 -11.43
CA ALA A 56 -2.34 5.22 -11.42
C ALA A 56 -1.41 5.82 -10.36
N GLU A 57 -1.30 7.15 -10.32
CA GLU A 57 -0.54 7.85 -9.26
C GLU A 57 -1.09 7.53 -7.87
N ARG A 58 -2.41 7.38 -7.75
CA ARG A 58 -3.05 7.00 -6.49
C ARG A 58 -2.69 5.59 -6.05
N VAL A 59 -2.47 4.66 -6.98
CA VAL A 59 -1.96 3.31 -6.66
C VAL A 59 -0.49 3.40 -6.27
N LEU A 60 0.33 4.11 -7.04
CA LEU A 60 1.75 4.32 -6.71
C LEU A 60 1.95 4.93 -5.32
N ALA A 61 1.23 6.00 -5.00
CA ALA A 61 1.31 6.65 -3.70
C ALA A 61 0.86 5.73 -2.55
N HIS A 62 -0.07 4.80 -2.79
CA HIS A 62 -0.46 3.81 -1.79
C HIS A 62 0.64 2.79 -1.51
N PHE A 63 1.31 2.33 -2.57
CA PHE A 63 2.41 1.38 -2.45
C PHE A 63 3.65 2.04 -1.82
N ALA A 64 4.01 3.24 -2.27
CA ALA A 64 5.12 4.02 -1.71
C ALA A 64 4.94 4.26 -0.21
N LYS A 65 3.72 4.64 0.24
CA LYS A 65 3.42 4.77 1.68
C LYS A 65 3.65 3.50 2.48
N PHE A 66 3.49 2.33 1.87
CA PHE A 66 3.78 1.07 2.54
C PHE A 66 5.28 0.86 2.70
N ASP A 67 6.06 1.18 1.67
CA ASP A 67 7.52 1.10 1.73
C ASP A 67 8.08 2.11 2.74
N ASP A 68 7.59 3.36 2.73
CA ASP A 68 7.92 4.40 3.71
C ASP A 68 7.60 3.92 5.13
N PHE A 69 6.41 3.32 5.35
CA PHE A 69 6.03 2.76 6.65
C PHE A 69 6.97 1.64 7.12
N ILE A 70 7.37 0.74 6.21
CA ILE A 70 8.34 -0.32 6.55
C ILE A 70 9.68 0.32 6.94
N GLU A 71 10.13 1.32 6.19
CA GLU A 71 11.41 1.99 6.41
C GLU A 71 11.45 2.77 7.72
N ASP A 72 10.45 3.63 7.95
CA ASP A 72 10.31 4.47 9.14
C ASP A 72 10.24 3.66 10.44
N ASN A 73 9.74 2.42 10.36
CA ASN A 73 9.58 1.53 11.51
C ASN A 73 10.62 0.39 11.54
N CYS A 74 11.64 0.41 10.69
CA CYS A 74 12.70 -0.62 10.63
C CYS A 74 12.18 -2.06 10.45
N LEU A 75 11.06 -2.24 9.75
CA LEU A 75 10.36 -3.52 9.61
C LEU A 75 10.83 -4.36 8.42
N GLN A 76 11.90 -3.97 7.72
CA GLN A 76 12.37 -4.65 6.51
C GLN A 76 12.62 -6.15 6.77
N HIS A 77 13.13 -6.48 7.95
CA HIS A 77 13.40 -7.86 8.35
C HIS A 77 12.14 -8.75 8.39
N ILE A 78 10.96 -8.18 8.65
CA ILE A 78 9.68 -8.90 8.70
C ILE A 78 9.16 -9.22 7.30
N PHE A 79 9.43 -8.35 6.33
CA PHE A 79 8.86 -8.41 4.98
C PHE A 79 9.81 -8.99 3.92
N LYS A 80 11.04 -9.36 4.28
CA LYS A 80 12.04 -9.92 3.35
C LYS A 80 11.75 -11.36 2.91
N GLU A 81 11.24 -12.20 3.79
CA GLU A 81 10.99 -13.60 3.49
C GLU A 81 9.66 -13.80 2.75
N GLN A 82 9.49 -14.94 2.07
CA GLN A 82 8.28 -15.25 1.29
C GLN A 82 6.97 -15.10 2.09
N LYS A 83 6.97 -15.47 3.38
CA LYS A 83 5.81 -15.26 4.27
C LYS A 83 5.54 -13.78 4.53
N GLY A 84 6.61 -13.00 4.70
CA GLY A 84 6.57 -11.55 4.84
C GLY A 84 6.02 -10.88 3.58
N ILE A 85 6.53 -11.24 2.41
CA ILE A 85 6.06 -10.74 1.11
C ILE A 85 4.57 -11.00 0.92
N LYS A 86 4.09 -12.22 1.18
CA LYS A 86 2.65 -12.53 1.12
C LYS A 86 1.82 -11.68 2.08
N ARG A 87 2.35 -11.42 3.28
CA ARG A 87 1.70 -10.57 4.28
C ARG A 87 1.66 -9.10 3.81
N LYS A 88 2.74 -8.59 3.22
CA LYS A 88 2.81 -7.25 2.58
C LYS A 88 1.74 -7.11 1.51
N ILE A 89 1.69 -8.04 0.55
CA ILE A 89 0.71 -8.08 -0.54
C ILE A 89 -0.72 -8.07 0.02
N LYS A 90 -0.99 -8.87 1.07
CA LYS A 90 -2.29 -8.89 1.74
C LYS A 90 -2.66 -7.51 2.28
N TYR A 91 -1.78 -6.85 3.03
CA TYR A 91 -2.08 -5.52 3.56
C TYR A 91 -2.26 -4.47 2.47
N MET A 92 -1.44 -4.50 1.43
CA MET A 92 -1.56 -3.59 0.30
C MET A 92 -2.94 -3.72 -0.35
N ARG A 93 -3.42 -4.96 -0.56
CA ARG A 93 -4.75 -5.24 -1.10
C ARG A 93 -5.85 -4.78 -0.15
N ASP A 94 -5.82 -5.19 1.11
CA ASP A 94 -6.87 -4.89 2.09
C ASP A 94 -7.02 -3.36 2.33
N GLY A 95 -5.92 -2.60 2.16
CA GLY A 95 -5.87 -1.14 2.22
C GLY A 95 -6.37 -0.40 0.97
N VAL A 96 -6.69 -1.10 -0.12
CA VAL A 96 -7.16 -0.47 -1.37
C VAL A 96 -8.54 0.15 -1.17
N ARG A 97 -8.68 1.39 -1.63
CA ARG A 97 -9.95 2.12 -1.75
C ARG A 97 -10.10 2.73 -3.16
N PRO A 98 -11.33 2.94 -3.65
CA PRO A 98 -12.62 2.60 -3.04
C PRO A 98 -12.88 1.08 -2.97
N ALA A 99 -13.90 0.65 -2.22
CA ALA A 99 -14.24 -0.77 -2.04
C ALA A 99 -14.48 -1.49 -3.38
N THR A 100 -15.09 -0.81 -4.35
CA THR A 100 -15.27 -1.35 -5.71
C THR A 100 -13.95 -1.75 -6.38
N LEU A 101 -12.88 -0.97 -6.19
CA LEU A 101 -11.56 -1.31 -6.72
C LEU A 101 -10.96 -2.53 -5.99
N HIS A 102 -11.14 -2.61 -4.67
CA HIS A 102 -10.75 -3.77 -3.88
C HIS A 102 -11.43 -5.04 -4.43
N ASP A 103 -12.75 -5.01 -4.61
CA ASP A 103 -13.53 -6.16 -5.08
C ASP A 103 -13.14 -6.58 -6.50
N MET A 104 -12.84 -5.62 -7.38
CA MET A 104 -12.33 -5.91 -8.73
C MET A 104 -10.98 -6.65 -8.71
N ILE A 105 -10.08 -6.27 -7.80
CA ILE A 105 -8.77 -6.91 -7.63
C ILE A 105 -8.96 -8.31 -7.03
N GLU A 106 -9.78 -8.43 -5.99
CA GLU A 106 -10.04 -9.70 -5.31
C GLU A 106 -10.71 -10.71 -6.26
N HIS A 107 -11.67 -10.27 -7.06
CA HIS A 107 -12.31 -11.11 -8.07
C HIS A 107 -11.32 -11.57 -9.15
N ALA A 108 -10.44 -10.69 -9.62
CA ALA A 108 -9.43 -11.04 -10.62
C ALA A 108 -8.43 -12.09 -10.11
N ILE A 109 -8.08 -12.03 -8.83
CA ILE A 109 -7.20 -12.99 -8.18
C ILE A 109 -7.91 -14.34 -7.96
N LYS A 110 -9.12 -14.31 -7.38
CA LYS A 110 -9.84 -15.54 -6.97
C LYS A 110 -10.42 -16.33 -8.15
N PHE A 111 -10.91 -15.63 -9.16
CA PHE A 111 -11.69 -16.23 -10.24
C PHE A 111 -11.10 -16.00 -11.64
N GLY A 112 -10.01 -15.24 -11.74
CA GLY A 112 -9.32 -14.97 -13.01
C GLY A 112 -7.94 -15.62 -13.09
N ASP A 113 -7.16 -15.17 -14.08
CA ASP A 113 -5.81 -15.69 -14.38
C ASP A 113 -4.69 -15.00 -13.57
N GLU A 114 -5.06 -14.09 -12.66
CA GLU A 114 -4.13 -13.21 -11.94
C GLU A 114 -3.69 -13.77 -10.58
N GLN A 115 -3.77 -15.08 -10.38
CA GLN A 115 -3.43 -15.76 -9.12
C GLN A 115 -1.98 -15.50 -8.67
N LYS A 116 -1.07 -15.25 -9.61
CA LYS A 116 0.34 -14.93 -9.32
C LYS A 116 0.48 -13.64 -8.51
N ALA A 117 -0.49 -12.72 -8.58
CA ALA A 117 -0.48 -11.49 -7.80
C ALA A 117 -0.58 -11.72 -6.28
N GLU A 118 -0.95 -12.93 -5.80
CA GLU A 118 -0.94 -13.22 -4.35
C GLU A 118 0.47 -13.40 -3.76
N ALA A 119 1.46 -13.65 -4.61
CA ALA A 119 2.83 -13.96 -4.17
C ALA A 119 3.90 -13.08 -4.83
N ASP A 120 3.51 -12.20 -5.74
CA ASP A 120 4.40 -11.33 -6.50
C ASP A 120 3.97 -9.87 -6.37
N GLU A 121 4.85 -9.06 -5.78
CA GLU A 121 4.62 -7.64 -5.50
C GLU A 121 4.48 -6.80 -6.78
N ALA A 122 5.26 -7.10 -7.81
CA ALA A 122 5.18 -6.39 -9.08
C ALA A 122 3.84 -6.70 -9.77
N LYS A 123 3.39 -7.95 -9.69
CA LYS A 123 2.11 -8.37 -10.28
C LYS A 123 0.90 -7.75 -9.57
N ILE A 124 0.90 -7.66 -8.25
CA ILE A 124 -0.21 -6.98 -7.55
C ILE A 124 -0.24 -5.48 -7.85
N PHE A 125 0.93 -4.85 -8.03
CA PHE A 125 1.01 -3.44 -8.43
C PHE A 125 0.45 -3.22 -9.85
N GLU A 126 0.87 -4.04 -10.81
CA GLU A 126 0.38 -4.02 -12.20
C GLU A 126 -1.14 -4.21 -12.26
N LEU A 127 -1.65 -5.22 -11.55
CA LEU A 127 -3.08 -5.50 -11.45
C LEU A 127 -3.84 -4.34 -10.82
N SER A 128 -3.36 -3.82 -9.68
CA SER A 128 -4.00 -2.71 -8.97
C SER A 128 -4.09 -1.46 -9.83
N THR A 129 -3.03 -1.16 -10.58
CA THR A 129 -2.99 -0.02 -11.51
C THR A 129 -3.97 -0.21 -12.66
N THR A 130 -4.02 -1.40 -13.24
CA THR A 130 -4.94 -1.73 -14.34
C THR A 130 -6.40 -1.63 -13.90
N LYS A 131 -6.75 -2.23 -12.75
CA LYS A 131 -8.10 -2.16 -12.20
C LYS A 131 -8.49 -0.75 -11.77
N ALA A 132 -7.55 0.05 -11.27
CA ALA A 132 -7.81 1.44 -10.91
C ALA A 132 -8.17 2.30 -12.12
N LYS A 133 -7.51 2.07 -13.27
CA LYS A 133 -7.85 2.74 -14.53
C LYS A 133 -9.24 2.32 -15.02
N GLN A 134 -9.53 1.01 -15.05
CA GLN A 134 -10.85 0.49 -15.42
C GLN A 134 -11.97 1.06 -14.53
N GLN A 135 -11.76 1.09 -13.21
CA GLN A 135 -12.72 1.67 -12.26
C GLN A 135 -12.97 3.16 -12.54
N HIS A 136 -11.92 3.91 -12.86
CA HIS A 136 -12.03 5.33 -13.18
C HIS A 136 -12.77 5.58 -14.51
N GLU A 137 -12.48 4.80 -15.54
CA GLU A 137 -13.19 4.86 -16.83
C GLU A 137 -14.68 4.58 -16.68
N LEU A 138 -15.04 3.52 -15.93
CA LEU A 138 -16.44 3.20 -15.62
C LEU A 138 -17.14 4.34 -14.89
N HIS A 139 -16.48 4.93 -13.90
CA HIS A 139 -17.00 6.08 -13.16
C HIS A 139 -17.31 7.27 -14.08
N LEU A 140 -16.38 7.61 -14.97
CA LEU A 140 -16.56 8.69 -15.95
C LEU A 140 -17.71 8.43 -16.92
N LEU A 141 -17.93 7.16 -17.32
CA LEU A 141 -19.06 6.78 -18.17
C LEU A 141 -20.40 6.91 -17.45
N THR A 142 -20.45 6.58 -16.15
CA THR A 142 -21.67 6.67 -15.34
C THR A 142 -22.02 8.10 -14.90
N GLU A 143 -21.04 9.00 -14.77
CA GLU A 143 -21.25 10.39 -14.35
C GLU A 143 -21.64 11.34 -15.48
N LYS A 144 -21.46 10.95 -16.75
CA LYS A 144 -21.99 11.75 -17.87
C LYS A 144 -23.52 11.75 -17.79
N PRO A 145 -24.18 12.92 -17.64
CA PRO A 145 -25.63 12.97 -17.80
C PRO A 145 -25.93 12.50 -19.22
N ARG A 146 -26.83 11.52 -19.36
CA ARG A 146 -27.51 11.27 -20.64
C ARG A 146 -28.06 12.61 -21.09
N HIS A 147 -27.46 13.21 -22.12
CA HIS A 147 -28.01 14.39 -22.76
C HIS A 147 -29.45 14.04 -23.12
N LYS A 148 -30.40 14.77 -22.54
CA LYS A 148 -31.80 14.68 -22.94
C LYS A 148 -31.85 15.11 -24.41
N ASP A 149 -31.95 14.14 -25.32
CA ASP A 149 -32.53 14.36 -26.62
C ASP A 149 -33.99 14.76 -26.40
N THR A 150 -34.21 16.03 -26.12
CA THR A 150 -35.51 16.67 -26.32
C THR A 150 -35.59 16.97 -27.80
N GLY A 151 -35.98 15.94 -28.55
CA GLY A 151 -36.38 16.05 -29.94
C GLY A 151 -37.44 17.14 -30.07
N ASN A 152 -37.06 18.25 -30.65
CA ASN A 152 -37.92 19.38 -30.94
C ASN A 152 -38.78 19.01 -32.16
N TYR A 153 -39.86 18.25 -31.95
CA TYR A 153 -40.91 18.03 -32.95
C TYR A 153 -41.96 19.14 -32.80
N THR A 154 -41.60 20.36 -33.18
CA THR A 154 -42.59 21.42 -33.41
C THR A 154 -43.24 21.18 -34.77
N SER A 155 -44.53 20.85 -34.71
CA SER A 155 -45.52 20.76 -35.78
C SER A 155 -45.19 21.61 -37.01
N ARG A 156 -44.92 20.93 -38.13
CA ARG A 156 -45.29 21.42 -39.46
C ARG A 156 -46.55 20.68 -39.88
N LEU A 157 -47.68 21.32 -39.69
CA LEU A 157 -48.89 21.13 -40.51
C LEU A 157 -49.58 22.50 -40.50
N SER A 158 -49.10 23.35 -41.40
CA SER A 158 -49.85 24.44 -41.98
C SER A 158 -50.01 24.06 -43.46
N GLU A 159 -51.21 24.33 -43.97
CA GLU A 159 -51.73 24.07 -45.33
C GLU A 159 -52.52 22.77 -45.48
#